data_AF-A0A7Z1Q5K1-F1
#
_entry.id   AF-A0A7Z1Q5K1-F1
#
_cell.length_a   1.000
_cell.length_b   1.000
_cell.length_c   1.000
_cell.angle_alpha   90.00
_cell.angle_beta   90.00
_cell.angle_gamma   90.00
#
_symmetry.space_group_name_H-M   'P 1'
#
loop_
_entity.id
_entity.type
_entity.pdbx_description
1 polymer ?
#
loop_
_entity_poly.entity_id
_entity_poly.type
_entity_poly.pdbx_seq_one_letter_code
_entity_poly.pdbx_strand_id
1 'polypeptide(L)' 'MRNNRPCFVWRFFSCQQSTYHTVTATSEREARAQLPDAPCLFAARIRLEEVRHV' A
#
# COMPACT_ATOMS: atom_id res chain seq x y z
N MET A 1 -5.92 17.94 14.07
CA MET A 1 -5.81 16.52 14.45
C MET A 1 -4.69 15.89 13.63
N ARG A 2 -3.47 15.75 14.18
CA ARG A 2 -2.39 15.01 13.52
C ARG A 2 -2.72 13.52 13.69
N ASN A 3 -3.23 12.89 12.64
CA ASN A 3 -3.57 11.47 12.66
C ASN A 3 -2.27 10.68 12.84
N ASN A 4 -1.93 10.28 14.07
CA ASN A 4 -0.70 9.55 14.42
C ASN A 4 -0.75 8.07 13.97
N ARG A 5 -1.49 7.78 12.89
CA ARG A 5 -1.57 6.43 12.36
C ARG A 5 -0.34 6.20 11.49
N PRO A 6 0.46 5.16 11.75
CA PRO A 6 1.62 4.87 10.93
C PRO A 6 1.16 4.59 9.50
N CYS A 7 1.75 5.30 8.53
CA CYS A 7 1.56 5.02 7.12
C CYS A 7 2.41 3.81 6.71
N PHE A 8 1.88 3.03 5.78
CA PHE A 8 2.57 1.90 5.17
C PHE A 8 2.63 2.10 3.66
N VAL A 9 3.65 1.54 3.02
CA VAL A 9 3.66 1.35 1.58
C VAL A 9 2.86 0.09 1.29
N TRP A 10 1.78 0.25 0.53
CA TRP A 10 0.93 -0.82 0.05
C TRP A 10 1.28 -1.11 -1.39
N ARG A 11 1.62 -2.37 -1.69
CA ARG A 11 1.91 -2.83 -3.04
C ARG A 11 0.78 -3.71 -3.53
N PHE A 12 0.26 -3.39 -4.69
CA PHE A 12 -0.76 -4.17 -5.39
C PHE A 12 -0.24 -4.62 -6.74
N PHE A 13 -0.71 -5.76 -7.21
CA PHE A 13 -0.38 -6.29 -8.53
C PHE A 13 -1.61 -6.23 -9.42
N SER A 14 -1.51 -5.54 -10.55
CA SER A 14 -2.52 -5.54 -11.60
C SER A 14 -2.21 -6.66 -12.59
N CYS A 15 -3.07 -7.68 -12.63
CA CYS A 15 -2.94 -8.76 -13.61
C CYS A 15 -3.20 -8.27 -15.04
N GLN A 16 -4.06 -7.26 -15.20
CA GLN A 16 -4.42 -6.70 -16.51
C GLN A 16 -3.24 -5.96 -17.14
N GLN A 17 -2.53 -5.17 -16.34
CA GLN A 17 -1.39 -4.37 -16.80
C GLN A 17 -0.05 -5.07 -16.54
N SER A 18 -0.07 -6.27 -15.94
CA SER A 18 1.10 -7.02 -15.47
C SER A 18 2.11 -6.15 -14.70
N THR A 19 1.60 -5.20 -13.90
CA THR A 19 2.39 -4.13 -13.28
C THR A 19 2.07 -4.00 -11.80
N TYR A 20 3.04 -3.54 -11.01
CA TYR A 20 2.87 -3.23 -9.59
C TYR A 20 2.48 -1.76 -9.39
N HIS A 21 1.46 -1.54 -8.55
CA HIS A 21 1.10 -0.22 -8.05
C HIS A 21 1.51 -0.10 -6.59
N THR A 22 2.22 0.96 -6.25
CA THR A 22 2.63 1.26 -4.87
C THR A 22 1.99 2.56 -4.41
N VAL A 23 1.31 2.52 -3.27
CA VAL A 23 0.64 3.68 -2.68
C VAL A 23 0.95 3.75 -1.19
N THR A 24 0.98 4.96 -0.63
CA THR A 24 1.20 5.14 0.81
C THR A 24 -0.14 5.46 1.47
N ALA A 25 -0.51 4.67 2.48
CA ALA A 25 -1.78 4.85 3.18
C ALA A 25 -1.75 4.26 4.59
N THR A 26 -2.69 4.68 5.44
CA THR A 26 -2.79 4.15 6.81
C THR A 26 -3.53 2.81 6.89
N SER A 27 -4.35 2.49 5.88
CA SER A 27 -5.13 1.26 5.79
C SER A 27 -5.23 0.75 4.35
N GLU A 28 -5.56 -0.54 4.18
CA GLU A 28 -5.76 -1.14 2.86
C GLU A 28 -6.90 -0.46 2.10
N ARG A 29 -7.97 -0.06 2.79
CA ARG A 29 -9.12 0.60 2.18
C ARG A 29 -8.72 1.95 1.55
N GLU A 30 -7.96 2.76 2.28
CA GLU A 30 -7.43 4.03 1.76
C GLU A 30 -6.44 3.79 0.62
N ALA A 31 -5.65 2.71 0.69
CA ALA A 31 -4.72 2.34 -0.36
C ALA A 31 -5.46 1.95 -1.65
N ARG A 32 -6.52 1.13 -1.55
CA ARG A 32 -7.36 0.72 -2.69
C ARG A 32 -8.09 1.88 -3.34
N ALA A 33 -8.51 2.88 -2.56
CA ALA A 33 -9.14 4.09 -3.09
C ALA A 33 -8.20 4.96 -3.96
N GLN A 34 -6.88 4.76 -3.85
CA GLN A 34 -5.88 5.44 -4.67
C GLN A 34 -5.48 4.67 -5.93
N LEU A 35 -5.93 3.42 -6.08
CA LEU A 35 -5.60 2.62 -7.25
C LEU A 35 -6.51 2.99 -8.43
N PRO A 36 -6.04 2.82 -9.68
CA PRO A 36 -6.94 2.81 -10.82
C PRO A 36 -8.01 1.74 -10.61
N ASP A 37 -9.21 1.95 -11.17
CA ASP A 37 -10.44 1.15 -10.99
C ASP A 37 -10.38 -0.28 -11.57
N ALA A 38 -9.19 -0.89 -11.53
CA ALA A 38 -8.87 -2.22 -11.99
C ALA A 38 -8.73 -3.17 -10.79
N PRO A 39 -9.18 -4.44 -10.93
CA PRO A 39 -8.96 -5.46 -9.91
C PRO A 39 -7.46 -5.67 -9.72
N CYS A 40 -6.95 -5.23 -8.56
CA CYS A 40 -5.56 -5.43 -8.18
C CYS A 40 -5.49 -6.34 -6.95
N LEU A 41 -4.58 -7.32 -7.02
CA LEU A 41 -4.28 -8.25 -5.93
C LEU A 41 -3.41 -7.55 -4.89
N PHE A 42 -3.70 -7.77 -3.61
CA PHE A 42 -2.82 -7.30 -2.54
C PHE A 42 -1.53 -8.13 -2.58
N ALA A 43 -0.38 -7.46 -2.67
CA ALA A 43 0.92 -8.11 -2.77
C ALA A 43 1.76 -7.95 -1.50
N ALA A 44 1.81 -6.74 -0.92
CA ALA A 44 2.59 -6.50 0.30
C ALA A 44 2.16 -5.24 1.06
N ARG A 45 2.43 -5.23 2.37
CA ARG A 45 2.40 -4.04 3.23
C ARG A 45 3.77 -3.86 3.87
N ILE A 46 4.43 -2.75 3.57
CA ILE A 46 5.82 -2.47 3.96
C ILE A 46 5.82 -1.27 4.91
N ARG A 47 6.58 -1.36 6.01
CA ARG A 47 6.77 -0.23 6.93
C ARG A 47 7.64 0.82 6.26
N LEU A 48 7.31 2.10 6.41
CA LEU A 48 8.14 3.20 5.90
C LEU A 48 9.48 3.28 6.63
N GLU A 49 9.47 2.96 7.92
CA GLU A 49 10.67 2.96 8.75
C GLU A 49 11.29 1.56 8.76
N GLU A 50 12.60 1.51 8.57
CA GLU A 50 13.41 0.30 8.69
C GLU A 50 13.40 -0.14 10.16
N VAL A 51 12.92 -1.37 10.41
CA VAL A 51 12.98 -1.96 11.74
C VAL A 51 14.26 -2.78 11.81
N ARG A 52 15.24 -2.30 12.57
CA ARG A 52 16.41 -3.12 12.92
C ARG A 52 16.00 -4.09 14.01
N HIS A 53 16.14 -5.39 13.75
CA HIS A 53 16.11 -6.38 14.82
C HIS A 53 17.48 -6.34 15.53
N VAL A 54 17.46 -6.03 16.82
CA VAL A 54 18.63 -6.06 17.71
C VAL A 54 18.60 -7.37 18.48
#